data_AF-A0A2Z4JYX5-F1
#
_entry.id   AF-A0A2Z4JYX5-F1
#
_cell.length_a   1.000
_cell.length_b   1.000
_cell.length_c   1.000
_cell.angle_alpha   90.00
_cell.angle_beta   90.00
_cell.angle_gamma   90.00
#
_symmetry.space_group_name_H-M   'P 1'
#
loop_
_entity.id
_entity.type
_entity.pdbx_description
1 polymer ?
#
loop_
_entity_poly.entity_id
_entity_poly.type
_entity_poly.pdbx_seq_one_letter_code
_entity_poly.pdbx_strand_id
1 'polypeptide(L)'
;MKTMMFALAGVSLSAGLLAHAAPADAQFRSLRNAVKKVEDTANDVREAAEDVEAAARTVEGVANSDGRSIVGAVTGGRGAAVNQAMRQRSNYPQTARAPDHVGRAAPAPAKFVDQISCANLNVGDAFVAEAGDYTFSQGISTETRGGLINRAPTSPANGCFFPGLGVGDVLYVEVDKAAYERGTYRIQCVSYDGSEQLDNVYGPNQGNYTGKDVMLHTGHSLGYTPTATGSNSDRSNAYRDYLNQRGRAMLTFNFAPLHTDKSGTDFFCQWYDRDTNKSAVAFTYRRGPQG
;
A
#
# COMPACT_ATOMS: atom_id res chain seq x y z
N MET A 1 28.31 -30.94 19.65
CA MET A 1 28.66 -31.87 18.55
C MET A 1 27.41 -32.15 17.74
N LYS A 2 27.51 -31.84 16.44
CA LYS A 2 26.92 -32.57 15.31
C LYS A 2 25.43 -32.94 15.34
N THR A 3 24.69 -32.09 14.60
CA THR A 3 23.89 -32.44 13.41
C THR A 3 22.66 -33.33 13.55
N MET A 4 21.52 -32.67 13.31
CA MET A 4 20.35 -33.18 12.60
C MET A 4 20.74 -34.04 11.37
N MET A 5 19.97 -35.09 11.12
CA MET A 5 19.54 -35.42 9.76
C MET A 5 18.08 -35.87 9.79
N PHE A 6 17.23 -35.03 9.19
CA PHE A 6 15.86 -35.37 8.84
C PHE A 6 15.88 -36.32 7.64
N ALA A 7 15.12 -37.41 7.78
CA ALA A 7 14.83 -38.34 6.71
C ALA A 7 13.90 -37.70 5.68
N LEU A 8 14.28 -37.82 4.41
CA LEU A 8 13.45 -37.58 3.24
C LEU A 8 13.30 -38.92 2.53
N ALA A 9 12.13 -39.54 2.64
CA ALA A 9 11.73 -40.63 1.74
C ALA A 9 10.21 -40.81 1.76
N GLY A 10 9.61 -40.79 0.56
CA GLY A 10 8.41 -41.57 0.29
C GLY A 10 7.23 -40.81 -0.32
N VAL A 11 7.31 -40.51 -1.61
CA VAL A 11 6.10 -40.55 -2.46
C VAL A 11 6.33 -41.62 -3.51
N SER A 12 5.74 -42.79 -3.29
CA SER A 12 5.68 -43.90 -4.23
C SER A 12 4.54 -43.66 -5.22
N LEU A 13 4.86 -43.49 -6.50
CA LEU A 13 3.88 -43.53 -7.59
C LEU A 13 3.86 -44.93 -8.17
N SER A 14 2.84 -45.69 -7.79
CA SER A 14 2.51 -47.00 -8.36
C SER A 14 1.92 -46.83 -9.77
N ALA A 15 2.54 -47.53 -10.72
CA ALA A 15 2.12 -47.56 -12.12
C ALA A 15 0.89 -48.46 -12.30
N GLY A 16 -0.24 -47.86 -12.67
CA GLY A 16 -1.41 -48.54 -13.22
C GLY A 16 -1.58 -48.18 -14.68
N LEU A 17 -1.21 -49.11 -15.57
CA LEU A 17 -1.45 -49.07 -17.01
C LEU A 17 -2.91 -49.37 -17.31
N LEU A 18 -3.66 -48.44 -17.91
CA LEU A 18 -4.71 -48.77 -18.89
C LEU A 18 -4.80 -47.67 -19.96
N ALA A 19 -4.88 -48.14 -21.20
CA ALA A 19 -4.91 -47.49 -22.50
C ALA A 19 -5.55 -46.10 -22.60
N HIS A 20 -4.94 -45.21 -23.42
CA HIS A 20 -5.48 -44.66 -24.68
C HIS A 20 -4.42 -43.73 -25.28
N ALA A 21 -4.08 -43.93 -26.56
CA ALA A 21 -3.06 -43.16 -27.27
C ALA A 21 -3.47 -41.69 -27.43
N ALA A 22 -2.71 -40.79 -26.81
CA ALA A 22 -2.72 -39.35 -27.04
C ALA A 22 -1.29 -38.91 -27.41
N PRO A 23 -1.10 -37.86 -28.24
CA PRO A 23 0.14 -37.64 -28.94
C PRO A 23 1.28 -37.32 -27.96
N ALA A 24 2.47 -37.86 -28.24
CA ALA A 24 3.66 -37.77 -27.40
C ALA A 24 3.98 -36.33 -26.94
N ASP A 25 3.57 -35.30 -27.69
CA ASP A 25 3.80 -33.88 -27.35
C ASP A 25 3.14 -33.40 -26.04
N ALA A 26 2.03 -33.99 -25.60
CA ALA A 26 1.35 -33.56 -24.37
C ALA A 26 2.09 -34.05 -23.11
N GLN A 27 2.65 -35.25 -23.15
CA GLN A 27 3.43 -35.81 -22.05
C GLN A 27 4.80 -35.13 -21.92
N PHE A 28 5.44 -34.76 -23.03
CA PHE A 28 6.71 -34.03 -23.01
C PHE A 28 6.60 -32.59 -22.50
N ARG A 29 5.46 -31.90 -22.68
CA ARG A 29 5.23 -30.55 -22.11
C ARG A 29 5.04 -30.59 -20.60
N SER A 30 4.30 -31.58 -20.10
CA SER A 30 4.11 -31.81 -18.66
C SER A 30 5.46 -32.06 -17.96
N LEU A 31 6.30 -32.92 -18.56
CA LEU A 31 7.65 -33.19 -18.07
C LEU A 31 8.55 -31.94 -18.11
N ARG A 32 8.52 -31.12 -19.17
CA ARG A 32 9.30 -29.87 -19.20
C ARG A 32 8.87 -28.86 -18.15
N ASN A 33 7.56 -28.74 -17.88
CA ASN A 33 7.06 -27.83 -16.85
C ASN A 33 7.43 -28.34 -15.44
N ALA A 34 7.41 -29.65 -15.23
CA ALA A 34 7.87 -30.25 -13.98
C ALA A 34 9.38 -30.06 -13.77
N VAL A 35 10.19 -30.25 -14.81
CA VAL A 35 11.65 -30.02 -14.76
C VAL A 35 11.96 -28.55 -14.50
N LYS A 36 11.29 -27.61 -15.19
CA LYS A 36 11.44 -26.17 -14.91
C LYS A 36 11.09 -25.82 -13.46
N LYS A 37 10.00 -26.38 -12.92
CA LYS A 37 9.59 -26.12 -11.55
C LYS A 37 10.59 -26.66 -10.53
N VAL A 38 11.21 -27.81 -10.82
CA VAL A 38 12.30 -28.38 -10.00
C VAL A 38 13.57 -27.54 -10.14
N GLU A 39 13.88 -27.02 -11.33
CA GLU A 39 15.03 -26.16 -11.58
C GLU A 39 14.89 -24.79 -10.90
N ASP A 40 13.69 -24.18 -10.94
CA ASP A 40 13.37 -22.96 -10.22
C ASP A 40 13.45 -23.19 -8.70
N THR A 41 12.89 -24.30 -8.20
CA THR A 41 12.98 -24.65 -6.76
C THR A 41 14.43 -24.96 -6.36
N ALA A 42 15.23 -25.57 -7.23
CA ALA A 42 16.64 -25.84 -6.98
C ALA A 42 17.49 -24.56 -7.02
N ASN A 43 17.13 -23.58 -7.85
CA ASN A 43 17.75 -22.27 -7.86
C ASN A 43 17.37 -21.46 -6.61
N ASP A 44 16.11 -21.49 -6.17
CA ASP A 44 15.68 -20.86 -4.91
C ASP A 44 16.37 -21.49 -3.69
N VAL A 45 16.56 -22.82 -3.69
CA VAL A 45 17.30 -23.54 -2.64
C VAL A 45 18.81 -23.25 -2.69
N ARG A 46 19.37 -23.06 -3.89
CA ARG A 46 20.78 -22.69 -4.06
C ARG A 46 21.04 -21.23 -3.65
N GLU A 47 20.12 -20.31 -3.94
CA GLU A 47 20.17 -18.92 -3.48
C GLU A 47 20.02 -18.86 -1.94
N ALA A 48 19.14 -19.68 -1.36
CA ALA A 48 19.05 -19.83 0.10
C ALA A 48 20.29 -20.50 0.73
N ALA A 49 20.97 -21.41 0.02
CA ALA A 49 22.19 -22.07 0.51
C ALA A 49 23.43 -21.15 0.44
N GLU A 50 23.52 -20.28 -0.57
CA GLU A 50 24.58 -19.25 -0.65
C GLU A 50 24.46 -18.21 0.48
N ASP A 51 23.24 -17.89 0.93
CA ASP A 51 23.01 -17.03 2.09
C ASP A 51 23.36 -17.69 3.44
N VAL A 52 23.30 -19.03 3.54
CA VAL A 52 23.71 -19.77 4.75
C VAL A 52 25.23 -19.86 4.88
N GLU A 53 25.97 -20.01 3.77
CA GLU A 53 27.45 -19.96 3.81
C GLU A 53 27.99 -18.54 4.11
N ALA A 54 27.29 -17.49 3.68
CA ALA A 54 27.64 -16.11 4.02
C ALA A 54 27.37 -15.78 5.51
N ALA A 55 26.29 -16.31 6.07
CA ALA A 55 25.98 -16.18 7.50
C ALA A 55 26.96 -16.97 8.38
N ALA A 56 27.37 -18.17 7.96
CA ALA A 56 28.32 -19.00 8.70
C ALA A 56 29.71 -18.34 8.83
N ARG A 57 30.21 -17.66 7.78
CA ARG A 57 31.49 -16.92 7.84
C ARG A 57 31.45 -15.67 8.71
N THR A 58 30.28 -15.10 8.95
CA THR A 58 30.12 -13.93 9.83
C THR A 58 30.15 -14.33 11.31
N VAL A 59 29.66 -15.53 11.64
CA VAL A 59 29.64 -16.04 13.03
C VAL A 59 31.01 -16.54 13.48
N GLU A 60 31.84 -17.06 12.57
CA GLU A 60 33.19 -17.55 12.89
C GLU A 60 34.20 -16.42 13.19
N GLY A 61 33.91 -15.18 12.77
CA GLY A 61 34.72 -13.99 13.07
C GLY A 61 34.45 -13.33 14.42
N VAL A 62 33.41 -13.73 15.15
CA VAL A 62 33.00 -13.09 16.43
C VAL A 62 33.52 -13.83 17.66
N ALA A 63 34.13 -15.01 17.50
CA ALA A 63 34.58 -15.85 18.61
C ALA A 63 36.03 -15.59 19.10
N ASN A 64 36.73 -14.59 18.56
CA ASN A 64 38.11 -14.24 18.99
C ASN A 64 38.29 -12.72 19.08
N SER A 65 37.89 -12.10 20.19
CA SER A 65 38.62 -10.96 20.78
C SER A 65 38.12 -10.63 22.17
N ASP A 66 39.06 -10.64 23.11
CA ASP A 66 38.93 -10.27 24.52
C ASP A 66 38.64 -8.78 24.71
N GLY A 67 38.11 -8.47 25.91
CA GLY A 67 37.42 -7.24 26.26
C GLY A 67 38.13 -5.91 26.01
N ARG A 68 37.32 -4.89 25.67
CA ARG A 68 37.33 -3.53 26.25
C ARG A 68 36.15 -2.73 25.71
N SER A 69 35.54 -1.97 26.61
CA SER A 69 34.47 -0.98 26.36
C SER A 69 34.77 -0.05 25.18
N ILE A 70 33.85 0.05 24.20
CA ILE A 70 33.67 1.23 23.33
C ILE A 70 32.18 1.45 23.05
N VAL A 71 31.68 2.60 23.53
CA VAL A 71 30.51 3.31 22.99
C VAL A 71 30.93 3.87 21.63
N GLY A 72 30.28 3.45 20.54
CA GLY A 72 30.53 4.02 19.21
C GLY A 72 30.04 3.17 18.05
N ALA A 73 29.12 3.75 17.26
CA ALA A 73 28.87 3.50 15.84
C ALA A 73 29.02 2.06 15.30
N VAL A 74 27.89 1.35 15.20
CA VAL A 74 27.75 0.29 14.17
C VAL A 74 27.33 0.95 12.86
N THR A 75 28.33 1.49 12.16
CA THR A 75 28.26 1.78 10.73
C THR A 75 28.22 0.46 9.94
N GLY A 76 27.27 0.35 9.03
CA GLY A 76 27.39 -0.49 7.83
C GLY A 76 26.95 -1.95 7.97
N GLY A 77 25.64 -2.19 8.03
CA GLY A 77 25.02 -3.49 7.72
C GLY A 77 23.88 -3.29 6.73
N ARG A 78 23.54 -4.31 5.92
CA ARG A 78 22.52 -4.31 4.83
C ARG A 78 21.23 -3.50 5.09
N GLY A 79 20.84 -3.25 6.35
CA GLY A 79 19.75 -2.33 6.71
C GLY A 79 19.96 -0.86 6.30
N ALA A 80 21.18 -0.34 6.24
CA ALA A 80 21.45 1.02 5.74
C ALA A 80 21.31 1.12 4.21
N ALA A 81 21.74 0.07 3.49
CA ALA A 81 21.59 -0.01 2.04
C ALA A 81 20.14 -0.24 1.60
N VAL A 82 19.33 -0.98 2.38
CA VAL A 82 17.89 -1.12 2.14
C VAL A 82 17.15 0.18 2.45
N ASN A 83 17.51 0.88 3.54
CA ASN A 83 16.94 2.21 3.83
C ASN A 83 17.34 3.26 2.78
N GLN A 84 18.54 3.18 2.21
CA GLN A 84 19.00 4.08 1.16
C GLN A 84 18.43 3.71 -0.23
N ALA A 85 18.21 2.43 -0.52
CA ALA A 85 17.54 1.96 -1.74
C ALA A 85 16.02 2.21 -1.72
N MET A 86 15.38 2.25 -0.54
CA MET A 86 13.96 2.64 -0.42
C MET A 86 13.75 4.16 -0.54
N ARG A 87 14.73 4.98 -0.16
CA ARG A 87 14.73 6.43 -0.48
C ARG A 87 14.77 6.71 -1.98
N GLN A 88 15.13 5.73 -2.81
CA GLN A 88 15.16 5.86 -4.28
C GLN A 88 13.84 5.48 -4.99
N ARG A 89 12.79 5.04 -4.26
CA ARG A 89 11.43 5.00 -4.82
C ARG A 89 10.75 6.36 -4.62
N SER A 90 11.21 7.33 -5.39
CA SER A 90 10.59 8.65 -5.54
C SER A 90 9.15 8.51 -6.03
N ASN A 91 8.18 8.65 -5.12
CA ASN A 91 6.79 9.14 -5.35
C ASN A 91 5.85 8.91 -4.15
N TYR A 92 6.33 8.34 -3.05
CA TYR A 92 5.57 8.31 -1.81
C TYR A 92 6.02 9.47 -0.91
N PRO A 93 5.16 10.46 -0.61
CA PRO A 93 5.47 11.42 0.43
C PRO A 93 5.54 10.67 1.76
N GLN A 94 6.77 10.48 2.25
CA GLN A 94 7.02 10.07 3.63
C GLN A 94 6.51 11.20 4.54
N THR A 95 5.62 10.83 5.45
CA THR A 95 5.19 11.58 6.64
C THR A 95 4.42 12.87 6.38
N ALA A 96 3.14 12.87 6.74
CA ALA A 96 2.43 14.08 7.11
C ALA A 96 2.44 14.26 8.62
N ARG A 97 3.60 14.65 9.10
CA ARG A 97 3.76 15.56 10.23
C ARG A 97 5.21 15.97 10.31
N ALA A 98 5.75 16.50 9.20
CA ALA A 98 6.88 17.40 9.37
C ALA A 98 6.39 18.62 10.19
N PRO A 99 7.22 19.18 11.08
CA PRO A 99 6.89 20.39 11.86
C PRO A 99 6.49 21.59 11.01
N ASP A 100 6.79 21.57 9.71
CA ASP A 100 6.67 22.68 8.77
C ASP A 100 5.46 22.56 7.83
N HIS A 101 4.31 22.07 8.31
CA HIS A 101 3.08 21.98 7.52
C HIS A 101 1.99 22.90 8.08
N VAL A 102 1.33 23.67 7.19
CA VAL A 102 0.33 24.72 7.47
C VAL A 102 -1.00 24.19 8.06
N GLY A 103 -1.02 22.93 8.50
CA GLY A 103 -2.17 22.22 9.02
C GLY A 103 -3.17 21.82 7.94
N ARG A 104 -4.43 21.68 8.36
CA ARG A 104 -5.57 21.27 7.54
C ARG A 104 -6.29 22.48 6.97
N ALA A 105 -7.01 22.28 5.87
CA ALA A 105 -7.82 23.33 5.25
C ALA A 105 -8.80 23.97 6.22
N ALA A 106 -9.01 25.29 6.08
CA ALA A 106 -10.07 25.99 6.78
C ALA A 106 -11.46 25.49 6.32
N PRO A 107 -12.54 25.79 7.06
CA PRO A 107 -13.90 25.47 6.62
C PRO A 107 -14.17 25.96 5.19
N ALA A 108 -14.84 25.13 4.40
CA ALA A 108 -15.18 25.47 3.02
C ALA A 108 -16.08 26.73 2.97
N PRO A 109 -15.79 27.69 2.08
CA PRO A 109 -16.72 28.78 1.81
C PRO A 109 -18.08 28.25 1.33
N ALA A 110 -19.17 28.88 1.79
CA ALA A 110 -20.54 28.49 1.47
C ALA A 110 -20.78 28.36 -0.05
N LYS A 111 -20.19 29.27 -0.85
CA LYS A 111 -20.28 29.23 -2.32
C LYS A 111 -19.90 27.88 -2.94
N PHE A 112 -19.01 27.11 -2.32
CA PHE A 112 -18.67 25.78 -2.79
C PHE A 112 -19.65 24.75 -2.22
N VAL A 113 -19.87 24.76 -0.91
CA VAL A 113 -20.74 23.78 -0.22
C VAL A 113 -22.16 23.78 -0.78
N ASP A 114 -22.72 24.96 -1.04
CA ASP A 114 -24.09 25.13 -1.54
C ASP A 114 -24.25 24.67 -3.00
N GLN A 115 -23.15 24.54 -3.74
CA GLN A 115 -23.14 24.10 -5.14
C GLN A 115 -22.86 22.60 -5.29
N ILE A 116 -22.50 21.90 -4.21
CA ILE A 116 -22.24 20.46 -4.26
C ILE A 116 -23.56 19.72 -4.46
N SER A 117 -23.64 18.93 -5.52
CA SER A 117 -24.68 17.92 -5.69
C SER A 117 -24.05 16.53 -5.57
N CYS A 118 -24.37 15.78 -4.52
CA CYS A 118 -23.82 14.43 -4.34
C CYS A 118 -24.44 13.41 -5.30
N ALA A 119 -23.62 12.48 -5.77
CA ALA A 119 -24.04 11.35 -6.60
C ALA A 119 -24.75 10.25 -5.80
N ASN A 120 -24.78 10.37 -4.47
CA ASN A 120 -25.44 9.44 -3.53
C ASN A 120 -25.00 7.99 -3.71
N LEU A 121 -23.68 7.77 -3.82
CA LEU A 121 -23.07 6.46 -4.02
C LEU A 121 -23.05 5.57 -2.76
N ASN A 122 -23.92 5.84 -1.79
CA ASN A 122 -24.00 5.10 -0.52
C ASN A 122 -22.63 4.95 0.16
N VAL A 123 -22.08 6.06 0.65
CA VAL A 123 -20.78 6.08 1.34
C VAL A 123 -20.76 5.07 2.50
N GLY A 124 -19.76 4.21 2.51
CA GLY A 124 -19.50 3.20 3.53
C GLY A 124 -18.38 3.63 4.48
N ASP A 125 -17.45 2.72 4.75
CA ASP A 125 -16.30 2.98 5.62
C ASP A 125 -15.44 4.12 5.05
N ALA A 126 -15.15 5.12 5.88
CA ALA A 126 -14.30 6.24 5.52
C ALA A 126 -13.37 6.60 6.67
N PHE A 127 -12.13 6.95 6.34
CA PHE A 127 -11.15 7.41 7.32
C PHE A 127 -10.14 8.36 6.69
N VAL A 128 -9.54 9.20 7.52
CA VAL A 128 -8.30 9.91 7.20
C VAL A 128 -7.15 9.12 7.81
N ALA A 129 -6.10 8.87 7.03
CA ALA A 129 -4.92 8.13 7.48
C ALA A 129 -3.64 8.85 7.05
N GLU A 130 -2.53 8.37 7.58
CA GLU A 130 -1.19 8.78 7.20
C GLU A 130 -0.51 7.62 6.46
N ALA A 131 0.27 7.92 5.43
CA ALA A 131 1.17 6.93 4.85
C ALA A 131 2.41 6.79 5.74
N GLY A 132 2.66 5.57 6.21
CA GLY A 132 3.78 5.30 7.10
C GLY A 132 4.09 3.83 7.22
N ASP A 133 5.09 3.54 8.03
CA ASP A 133 5.59 2.19 8.24
C ASP A 133 4.96 1.53 9.46
N TYR A 134 4.77 0.22 9.37
CA TYR A 134 4.36 -0.65 10.46
C TYR A 134 5.26 -1.87 10.52
N THR A 135 5.30 -2.50 11.69
CA THR A 135 6.07 -3.73 11.93
C THR A 135 5.16 -4.92 12.17
N PHE A 136 5.65 -6.10 11.82
CA PHE A 136 5.06 -7.39 12.19
C PHE A 136 6.18 -8.42 12.34
N SER A 137 5.93 -9.46 13.13
CA SER A 137 6.92 -10.52 13.36
C SER A 137 6.49 -11.82 12.68
N GLN A 138 7.46 -12.51 12.08
CA GLN A 138 7.32 -13.87 11.57
C GLN A 138 8.38 -14.75 12.23
N GLY A 139 7.95 -15.57 13.20
CA GLY A 139 8.88 -16.27 14.08
C GLY A 139 9.71 -15.28 14.89
N ILE A 140 11.04 -15.39 14.81
CA ILE A 140 11.98 -14.47 15.47
C ILE A 140 12.35 -13.24 14.62
N SER A 141 11.93 -13.22 13.34
CA SER A 141 12.21 -12.10 12.44
C SER A 141 11.16 -11.01 12.60
N THR A 142 11.59 -9.74 12.58
CA THR A 142 10.69 -8.58 12.54
C THR A 142 10.89 -7.85 11.22
N GLU A 143 9.80 -7.69 10.48
CA GLU A 143 9.77 -6.97 9.20
C GLU A 143 9.08 -5.62 9.36
N THR A 144 9.51 -4.65 8.56
CA THR A 144 8.88 -3.34 8.40
C THR A 144 8.26 -3.25 7.00
N ARG A 145 7.01 -2.79 6.92
CA ARG A 145 6.31 -2.53 5.65
C ARG A 145 5.53 -1.22 5.72
N GLY A 146 5.34 -0.60 4.56
CA GLY A 146 4.49 0.60 4.43
C GLY A 146 3.00 0.27 4.32
N GLY A 147 2.16 1.18 4.80
CA GLY A 147 0.70 1.16 4.66
C GLY A 147 0.03 2.45 5.13
N LEU A 148 -1.30 2.44 5.18
CA LEU A 148 -2.10 3.50 5.77
C LEU A 148 -2.27 3.24 7.27
N ILE A 149 -1.67 4.11 8.06
CA ILE A 149 -1.59 4.04 9.53
C ILE A 149 -2.32 5.24 10.16
N ASN A 150 -2.40 5.28 11.49
CA ASN A 150 -3.04 6.36 12.25
C ASN A 150 -4.46 6.68 11.75
N ARG A 151 -5.23 5.63 11.43
CA ARG A 151 -6.56 5.77 10.83
C ARG A 151 -7.53 6.43 11.80
N ALA A 152 -8.04 7.59 11.42
CA ALA A 152 -9.11 8.30 12.11
C ALA A 152 -10.41 8.16 11.30
N PRO A 153 -11.42 7.44 11.81
CA PRO A 153 -12.72 7.36 11.16
C PRO A 153 -13.28 8.75 10.87
N THR A 154 -13.91 8.91 9.70
CA THR A 154 -14.53 10.16 9.29
C THR A 154 -15.87 9.88 8.61
N SER A 155 -16.70 10.91 8.47
CA SER A 155 -17.99 10.81 7.79
C SER A 155 -18.21 12.06 6.94
N PRO A 156 -18.89 11.93 5.80
CA PRO A 156 -19.14 13.07 4.94
C PRO A 156 -20.19 13.99 5.57
N ALA A 157 -19.95 15.30 5.50
CA ALA A 157 -21.00 16.29 5.52
C ALA A 157 -21.81 16.20 4.22
N ASN A 158 -23.12 16.45 4.30
CA ASN A 158 -24.03 16.51 3.15
C ASN A 158 -23.96 15.30 2.20
N GLY A 159 -23.61 14.11 2.71
CA GLY A 159 -23.64 12.84 1.98
C GLY A 159 -22.39 12.50 1.15
N CYS A 160 -21.53 13.47 0.79
CA CYS A 160 -20.29 13.18 0.06
C CYS A 160 -19.11 14.14 0.33
N PHE A 161 -19.23 15.10 1.24
CA PHE A 161 -18.23 16.16 1.47
C PHE A 161 -17.37 15.91 2.73
N PHE A 162 -16.04 15.80 2.57
CA PHE A 162 -15.08 15.56 3.66
C PHE A 162 -14.18 16.79 3.90
N PRO A 163 -14.46 17.61 4.92
CA PRO A 163 -13.66 18.81 5.16
C PRO A 163 -12.33 18.51 5.86
N GLY A 164 -11.36 19.40 5.67
CA GLY A 164 -10.21 19.55 6.54
C GLY A 164 -9.09 18.55 6.28
N LEU A 165 -8.76 18.28 5.02
CA LEU A 165 -7.51 17.58 4.69
C LEU A 165 -6.35 18.57 4.61
N GLY A 166 -5.14 18.07 4.87
CA GLY A 166 -3.89 18.80 4.68
C GLY A 166 -2.82 17.90 4.10
N VAL A 167 -1.61 18.47 3.97
CA VAL A 167 -0.43 17.75 3.47
C VAL A 167 -0.29 16.39 4.13
N GLY A 168 -0.21 15.35 3.29
CA GLY A 168 -0.10 13.91 3.54
C GLY A 168 -1.16 13.26 4.43
N ASP A 169 -2.28 13.95 4.69
CA ASP A 169 -3.53 13.23 4.94
C ASP A 169 -3.86 12.39 3.67
N VAL A 170 -4.31 11.16 3.90
CA VAL A 170 -4.88 10.28 2.88
C VAL A 170 -6.35 10.08 3.22
N LEU A 171 -7.24 10.58 2.38
CA LEU A 171 -8.66 10.29 2.50
C LEU A 171 -8.95 8.93 1.85
N TYR A 172 -9.49 8.01 2.64
CA TYR A 172 -10.04 6.74 2.20
C TYR A 172 -11.57 6.78 2.29
N VAL A 173 -12.25 6.31 1.25
CA VAL A 173 -13.72 6.22 1.20
C VAL A 173 -14.14 4.94 0.48
N GLU A 174 -15.03 4.16 1.07
CA GLU A 174 -15.79 3.14 0.36
C GLU A 174 -17.08 3.71 -0.21
N VAL A 175 -17.41 3.32 -1.44
CA VAL A 175 -18.68 3.64 -2.10
C VAL A 175 -19.32 2.37 -2.67
N ASP A 176 -20.60 2.42 -3.02
CA ASP A 176 -21.27 1.36 -3.78
C ASP A 176 -20.58 1.17 -5.14
N LYS A 177 -20.11 -0.05 -5.39
CA LYS A 177 -19.32 -0.37 -6.57
C LYS A 177 -20.13 -0.24 -7.87
N ALA A 178 -21.33 -0.79 -7.90
CA ALA A 178 -22.16 -0.83 -9.10
C ALA A 178 -22.68 0.57 -9.50
N ALA A 179 -22.96 1.43 -8.52
CA ALA A 179 -23.26 2.83 -8.75
C ALA A 179 -22.02 3.60 -9.21
N TYR A 180 -20.88 3.38 -8.56
CA TYR A 180 -19.64 4.04 -8.93
C TYR A 180 -19.24 3.72 -10.39
N GLU A 181 -19.19 2.45 -10.78
CA GLU A 181 -18.72 2.01 -12.11
C GLU A 181 -19.53 2.54 -13.30
N ARG A 182 -20.69 3.16 -13.08
CA ARG A 182 -21.52 3.79 -14.12
C ARG A 182 -21.09 5.21 -14.49
N GLY A 183 -20.29 5.88 -13.65
CA GLY A 183 -19.93 7.29 -13.83
C GLY A 183 -18.60 7.49 -14.56
N THR A 184 -18.45 8.66 -15.21
CA THR A 184 -17.19 9.08 -15.85
C THR A 184 -16.54 10.17 -15.02
N TYR A 185 -15.69 9.80 -14.06
CA TYR A 185 -15.25 10.76 -13.06
C TYR A 185 -14.03 11.59 -13.46
N ARG A 186 -13.99 12.82 -12.94
CA ARG A 186 -12.86 13.73 -13.03
C ARG A 186 -12.63 14.43 -11.69
N ILE A 187 -11.38 14.79 -11.43
CA ILE A 187 -11.03 15.66 -10.32
C ILE A 187 -11.07 17.11 -10.81
N GLN A 188 -11.64 17.97 -9.99
CA GLN A 188 -11.53 19.42 -10.12
C GLN A 188 -11.27 19.98 -8.73
N CYS A 189 -10.23 20.79 -8.61
CA CYS A 189 -9.98 21.59 -7.41
C CYS A 189 -9.97 23.06 -7.77
N VAL A 190 -10.59 23.90 -6.95
CA VAL A 190 -10.60 25.35 -7.11
C VAL A 190 -10.14 25.96 -5.78
N SER A 191 -9.19 26.90 -5.84
CA SER A 191 -8.77 27.63 -4.65
C SER A 191 -9.93 28.42 -4.07
N TYR A 192 -9.93 28.66 -2.76
CA TYR A 192 -11.06 29.34 -2.11
C TYR A 192 -11.35 30.74 -2.65
N ASP A 193 -10.32 31.46 -3.09
CA ASP A 193 -10.43 32.76 -3.74
C ASP A 193 -10.80 32.67 -5.24
N GLY A 194 -10.75 31.48 -5.83
CA GLY A 194 -11.03 31.24 -7.25
C GLY A 194 -9.90 31.62 -8.20
N SER A 195 -8.71 31.95 -7.69
CA SER A 195 -7.55 32.34 -8.51
C SER A 195 -6.87 31.17 -9.22
N GLU A 196 -7.08 29.93 -8.73
CA GLU A 196 -6.40 28.74 -9.21
C GLU A 196 -7.38 27.57 -9.38
N GLN A 197 -7.23 26.84 -10.48
CA GLN A 197 -7.98 25.61 -10.75
C GLN A 197 -7.02 24.50 -11.15
N LEU A 198 -7.16 23.35 -10.50
CA LEU A 198 -6.42 22.12 -10.81
C LEU A 198 -7.40 21.11 -11.42
N ASP A 199 -6.97 20.44 -12.48
CA ASP A 199 -7.77 19.49 -13.25
C ASP A 199 -7.13 18.09 -13.24
N ASN A 200 -7.55 17.18 -14.12
CA ASN A 200 -6.98 15.82 -14.17
C ASN A 200 -5.50 15.76 -14.62
N VAL A 201 -4.94 16.84 -15.15
CA VAL A 201 -3.55 16.87 -15.66
C VAL A 201 -2.61 17.40 -14.59
N TYR A 202 -3.03 18.47 -13.91
CA TYR A 202 -2.23 19.15 -12.88
C TYR A 202 -2.71 18.89 -11.46
N GLY A 203 -3.83 18.19 -11.34
CA GLY A 203 -4.46 17.89 -10.08
C GLY A 203 -4.01 16.56 -9.49
N PRO A 204 -4.52 16.30 -8.28
CA PRO A 204 -4.14 15.18 -7.45
C PRO A 204 -4.76 13.89 -7.99
N ASN A 205 -3.93 12.85 -8.11
CA ASN A 205 -4.37 11.56 -8.61
C ASN A 205 -5.31 10.86 -7.61
N GLN A 206 -6.37 10.25 -8.15
CA GLN A 206 -7.20 9.30 -7.42
C GLN A 206 -6.52 7.92 -7.43
N GLY A 207 -6.73 7.14 -6.37
CA GLY A 207 -6.26 5.74 -6.33
C GLY A 207 -4.77 5.58 -6.06
N ASN A 208 -4.12 6.57 -5.43
CA ASN A 208 -2.69 6.55 -5.12
C ASN A 208 -2.29 5.45 -4.12
N TYR A 209 -3.29 4.90 -3.41
CA TYR A 209 -3.12 3.76 -2.51
C TYR A 209 -3.99 2.60 -2.95
N THR A 210 -3.44 1.40 -2.76
CA THR A 210 -3.99 0.13 -3.23
C THR A 210 -4.34 -0.78 -2.05
N GLY A 211 -4.93 -1.94 -2.33
CA GLY A 211 -5.37 -2.86 -1.28
C GLY A 211 -4.27 -3.25 -0.28
N LYS A 212 -3.01 -3.40 -0.71
CA LYS A 212 -1.86 -3.68 0.19
C LYS A 212 -1.62 -2.61 1.26
N ASP A 213 -2.06 -1.38 1.00
CA ASP A 213 -1.84 -0.22 1.85
C ASP A 213 -2.94 -0.15 2.93
N VAL A 214 -4.11 -0.71 2.66
CA VAL A 214 -5.25 -0.73 3.60
C VAL A 214 -5.34 -2.06 4.35
N MET A 215 -5.15 -3.18 3.67
CA MET A 215 -5.08 -4.50 4.29
C MET A 215 -3.64 -4.79 4.71
N LEU A 216 -3.35 -4.48 5.97
CA LEU A 216 -2.00 -4.66 6.52
C LEU A 216 -1.70 -6.15 6.75
N HIS A 217 -0.42 -6.47 6.92
CA HIS A 217 -0.02 -7.85 7.17
C HIS A 217 -0.61 -8.37 8.49
N THR A 218 -1.15 -9.58 8.50
CA THR A 218 -1.64 -10.21 9.75
C THR A 218 -0.54 -10.28 10.81
N GLY A 219 -0.88 -9.92 12.06
CA GLY A 219 0.10 -9.84 13.16
C GLY A 219 0.88 -8.53 13.22
N HIS A 220 0.46 -7.51 12.48
CA HIS A 220 1.02 -6.17 12.61
C HIS A 220 0.69 -5.51 13.95
N SER A 221 1.53 -4.56 14.35
CA SER A 221 1.49 -3.89 15.65
C SER A 221 0.36 -2.88 15.87
N LEU A 222 -0.47 -2.60 14.86
CA LEU A 222 -1.46 -1.50 14.89
C LEU A 222 -2.91 -1.96 15.11
N GLY A 223 -3.18 -3.27 15.13
CA GLY A 223 -4.50 -3.81 15.46
C GLY A 223 -5.64 -3.48 14.49
N TYR A 224 -5.33 -3.13 13.24
CA TYR A 224 -6.34 -2.83 12.22
C TYR A 224 -6.88 -4.11 11.60
N THR A 225 -8.13 -4.07 11.15
CA THR A 225 -8.77 -5.14 10.38
C THR A 225 -9.47 -4.53 9.16
N PRO A 226 -9.68 -5.31 8.08
CA PRO A 226 -9.18 -6.68 7.86
C PRO A 226 -7.65 -6.73 7.61
N THR A 227 -7.06 -7.91 7.81
CA THR A 227 -5.63 -8.19 7.52
C THR A 227 -5.47 -9.41 6.63
N ALA A 228 -4.32 -9.53 5.97
CA ALA A 228 -3.95 -10.73 5.20
C ALA A 228 -2.46 -11.03 5.31
N THR A 229 -2.08 -12.30 5.20
CA THR A 229 -0.67 -12.73 5.12
C THR A 229 -0.15 -12.66 3.69
N GLY A 230 1.16 -12.84 3.50
CA GLY A 230 1.76 -13.01 2.18
C GLY A 230 2.39 -11.74 1.61
N SER A 231 2.57 -11.73 0.29
CA SER A 231 3.16 -10.63 -0.46
C SER A 231 2.23 -9.42 -0.57
N ASN A 232 2.74 -8.30 -1.10
CA ASN A 232 1.91 -7.13 -1.40
C ASN A 232 0.79 -7.43 -2.42
N SER A 233 1.02 -8.37 -3.35
CA SER A 233 0.01 -8.79 -4.32
C SER A 233 -1.11 -9.58 -3.62
N ASP A 234 -0.74 -10.51 -2.74
CA ASP A 234 -1.70 -11.34 -2.00
C ASP A 234 -2.64 -10.48 -1.16
N ARG A 235 -2.10 -9.51 -0.41
CA ARG A 235 -2.92 -8.59 0.38
C ARG A 235 -3.79 -7.68 -0.48
N SER A 236 -3.30 -7.23 -1.64
CA SER A 236 -4.12 -6.42 -2.55
C SER A 236 -5.28 -7.21 -3.11
N ASN A 237 -5.06 -8.47 -3.50
CA ASN A 237 -6.10 -9.37 -3.99
C ASN A 237 -7.11 -9.70 -2.89
N ALA A 238 -6.64 -10.04 -1.69
CA ALA A 238 -7.49 -10.30 -0.54
C ALA A 238 -8.37 -9.08 -0.19
N TYR A 239 -7.82 -7.86 -0.28
CA TYR A 239 -8.61 -6.65 -0.05
C TYR A 239 -9.63 -6.39 -1.15
N ARG A 240 -9.25 -6.62 -2.41
CA ARG A 240 -10.19 -6.53 -3.54
C ARG A 240 -11.34 -7.51 -3.37
N ASP A 241 -11.07 -8.74 -2.96
CA ASP A 241 -12.09 -9.76 -2.75
C ASP A 241 -13.00 -9.42 -1.56
N TYR A 242 -12.43 -8.90 -0.47
CA TYR A 242 -13.17 -8.35 0.67
C TYR A 242 -14.15 -7.24 0.25
N LEU A 243 -13.69 -6.29 -0.57
CA LEU A 243 -14.54 -5.21 -1.09
C LEU A 243 -15.61 -5.74 -2.05
N ASN A 244 -15.24 -6.66 -2.96
CA ASN A 244 -16.15 -7.25 -3.92
C ASN A 244 -17.31 -8.00 -3.23
N GLN A 245 -17.03 -8.77 -2.19
CA GLN A 245 -18.06 -9.47 -1.40
C GLN A 245 -19.04 -8.50 -0.73
N ARG A 246 -18.58 -7.29 -0.39
CA ARG A 246 -19.42 -6.23 0.19
C ARG A 246 -20.08 -5.33 -0.87
N GLY A 247 -19.82 -5.55 -2.16
CA GLY A 247 -20.29 -4.67 -3.24
C GLY A 247 -19.68 -3.26 -3.17
N ARG A 248 -18.46 -3.12 -2.63
CA ARG A 248 -17.81 -1.82 -2.40
C ARG A 248 -16.67 -1.56 -3.38
N ALA A 249 -16.46 -0.29 -3.68
CA ALA A 249 -15.27 0.22 -4.35
C ALA A 249 -14.54 1.16 -3.38
N MET A 250 -13.21 1.05 -3.36
CA MET A 250 -12.35 1.95 -2.59
C MET A 250 -11.92 3.14 -3.45
N LEU A 251 -12.04 4.33 -2.88
CA LEU A 251 -11.47 5.56 -3.39
C LEU A 251 -10.42 6.06 -2.39
N THR A 252 -9.24 6.42 -2.89
CA THR A 252 -8.20 7.05 -2.09
C THR A 252 -7.74 8.35 -2.74
N PHE A 253 -7.57 9.38 -1.93
CA PHE A 253 -7.11 10.70 -2.37
C PHE A 253 -5.92 11.12 -1.53
N ASN A 254 -4.80 11.40 -2.22
CA ASN A 254 -3.63 12.03 -1.64
C ASN A 254 -3.02 12.99 -2.66
N PHE A 255 -2.54 14.13 -2.18
CA PHE A 255 -2.28 15.30 -3.00
C PHE A 255 -0.80 15.53 -3.16
N ALA A 256 -0.03 14.46 -3.44
CA ALA A 256 1.43 14.49 -3.48
C ALA A 256 2.03 15.70 -4.24
N PRO A 257 1.50 16.12 -5.41
CA PRO A 257 2.01 17.32 -6.10
C PRO A 257 1.87 18.62 -5.30
N LEU A 258 0.84 18.73 -4.45
CA LEU A 258 0.54 19.90 -3.63
C LEU A 258 1.22 19.87 -2.26
N HIS A 259 2.03 18.84 -1.98
CA HIS A 259 2.77 18.76 -0.72
C HIS A 259 3.95 19.74 -0.68
N THR A 260 4.46 20.14 -1.84
CA THR A 260 5.68 20.94 -1.97
C THR A 260 5.54 22.19 -2.85
N ASP A 261 4.38 22.42 -3.48
CA ASP A 261 4.22 23.41 -4.55
C ASP A 261 4.03 24.85 -4.06
N LYS A 262 3.46 25.09 -2.86
CA LYS A 262 3.20 26.44 -2.30
C LYS A 262 2.57 26.35 -0.90
N SER A 263 2.72 27.39 -0.09
CA SER A 263 2.20 27.43 1.27
C SER A 263 0.73 27.89 1.36
N GLY A 264 -0.10 27.18 2.11
CA GLY A 264 -1.26 27.76 2.79
C GLY A 264 -2.50 28.08 1.96
N THR A 265 -2.54 27.69 0.69
CA THR A 265 -3.77 27.84 -0.12
C THR A 265 -4.72 26.68 0.12
N ASP A 266 -5.96 27.03 0.39
CA ASP A 266 -7.04 26.08 0.56
C ASP A 266 -7.78 25.87 -0.76
N PHE A 267 -7.98 24.60 -1.08
CA PHE A 267 -8.72 24.16 -2.24
C PHE A 267 -10.02 23.49 -1.80
N PHE A 268 -11.07 23.76 -2.55
CA PHE A 268 -12.25 22.91 -2.59
C PHE A 268 -12.11 21.98 -3.79
N CYS A 269 -12.21 20.68 -3.56
CA CYS A 269 -12.05 19.66 -4.58
C CYS A 269 -13.27 18.76 -4.69
N GLN A 270 -13.56 18.32 -5.90
CA GLN A 270 -14.57 17.32 -6.19
C GLN A 270 -14.06 16.27 -7.16
N TRP A 271 -14.31 15.01 -6.81
CA TRP A 271 -14.32 13.87 -7.72
C TRP A 271 -15.75 13.71 -8.23
N TYR A 272 -16.02 14.25 -9.40
CA TYR A 272 -17.38 14.38 -9.93
C TYR A 272 -17.56 13.59 -11.22
N ASP A 273 -18.75 13.07 -11.42
CA ASP A 273 -19.17 12.45 -12.67
C ASP A 273 -19.38 13.54 -13.71
N ARG A 274 -18.57 13.51 -14.78
CA ARG A 274 -18.61 14.51 -15.85
C ARG A 274 -19.96 14.57 -16.55
N ASP A 275 -20.68 13.45 -16.60
CA ASP A 275 -21.90 13.37 -17.39
C ASP A 275 -23.11 13.89 -16.60
N THR A 276 -23.06 13.84 -15.25
CA THR A 276 -24.15 14.31 -14.37
C THR A 276 -23.81 15.56 -13.54
N ASN A 277 -22.54 15.97 -13.52
CA ASN A 277 -21.99 17.01 -12.64
C ASN A 277 -22.17 16.73 -11.15
N LYS A 278 -22.41 15.47 -10.76
CA LYS A 278 -22.60 15.08 -9.36
C LYS A 278 -21.29 14.59 -8.75
N SER A 279 -20.97 15.04 -7.55
CA SER A 279 -19.77 14.63 -6.82
C SER A 279 -19.95 13.24 -6.21
N ALA A 280 -19.07 12.31 -6.56
CA ALA A 280 -18.92 11.05 -5.84
C ALA A 280 -18.31 11.29 -4.46
N VAL A 281 -17.27 12.13 -4.41
CA VAL A 281 -16.59 12.59 -3.20
C VAL A 281 -16.21 14.04 -3.42
N ALA A 282 -16.45 14.90 -2.44
CA ALA A 282 -15.90 16.24 -2.36
C ALA A 282 -15.08 16.38 -1.08
N PHE A 283 -14.10 17.26 -1.06
CA PHE A 283 -13.27 17.49 0.14
C PHE A 283 -12.54 18.82 0.06
N THR A 284 -12.05 19.30 1.19
CA THR A 284 -11.14 20.47 1.21
C THR A 284 -9.73 20.03 1.53
N TYR A 285 -8.77 20.71 0.93
CA TYR A 285 -7.36 20.37 1.06
C TYR A 285 -6.49 21.64 1.14
N ARG A 286 -5.55 21.66 2.09
CA ARG A 286 -4.55 22.73 2.22
C ARG A 286 -3.22 22.29 1.64
N ARG A 287 -2.70 23.03 0.64
CA ARG A 287 -1.35 22.81 0.10
C ARG A 287 -0.26 23.28 1.07
N GLY A 288 0.93 22.69 0.95
CA GLY A 288 2.11 23.07 1.76
C GLY A 288 3.40 23.12 0.96
N PRO A 289 4.53 23.51 1.60
CA PRO A 289 4.81 23.52 3.05
C PRO A 289 4.50 24.86 3.75
N GLN A 290 4.63 24.95 5.08
CA GLN A 290 4.87 26.25 5.74
C GLN A 290 6.27 26.68 5.31
N GLY A 291 6.40 27.88 4.75
CA GLY A 291 7.68 28.40 4.26
C GLY A 291 8.75 28.43 5.34
#